data_AF-A0A0B2WQL2-F1
#
_entry.id   AF-A0A0B2WQL2-F1
#
_cell.length_a   1.000
_cell.length_b   1.000
_cell.length_c   1.000
_cell.angle_alpha   90.00
_cell.angle_beta   90.00
_cell.angle_gamma   90.00
#
_symmetry.space_group_name_H-M   'P 1'
#
loop_
_entity.id
_entity.type
_entity.pdbx_description
1 polymer ?
#
loop_
_entity_poly.entity_id
_entity_poly.type
_entity_poly.pdbx_seq_one_letter_code
_entity_poly.pdbx_strand_id
1 'polypeptide(L)'
;MPTDRQGRMLTKNDIMDGLSELDVAFEAAELLMSVTPIRFVTIGGMLAVSLFQNRMVTKDIDFLLDPNIDAVVEYRDEVLRVIQGVARMRGFNSDWMNDELKIFIQSSNRLNLFLQSVEQGIIVYQGQNLIVYAGRLDFALERKLRRVDERSSNRSRELDLSDAVTLVHYIKGDGHPLSWKYVQGLDENGLGVKVGDAAIQATAIEYVRVYSTQGIVDMVWDETYQGWKYTNLEGEWMRV
;
A
#
# COMPACT_ATOMS: atom_id res chain seq x y z
N MET A 1 5.78 -27.49 -23.52
CA MET A 1 5.72 -26.02 -23.60
C MET A 1 4.59 -25.57 -22.68
N PRO A 2 4.86 -25.06 -21.47
CA PRO A 2 3.80 -24.45 -20.70
C PRO A 2 3.41 -23.15 -21.41
N THR A 3 2.15 -23.07 -21.80
CA THR A 3 1.55 -21.89 -22.39
C THR A 3 1.63 -20.74 -21.40
N ASP A 4 2.18 -19.62 -21.86
CA ASP A 4 2.16 -18.32 -21.20
C ASP A 4 0.70 -17.88 -21.08
N ARG A 5 0.00 -18.37 -20.06
CA ARG A 5 -1.30 -17.83 -19.67
C ARG A 5 -0.99 -16.47 -19.06
N GLN A 6 -1.12 -15.40 -19.84
CA GLN A 6 -1.28 -14.07 -19.29
C GLN A 6 -2.33 -14.16 -18.19
N GLY A 7 -1.86 -14.03 -16.94
CA GLY A 7 -2.69 -14.21 -15.76
C GLY A 7 -3.88 -13.25 -15.80
N ARG A 8 -5.02 -13.70 -15.30
CA ARG A 8 -6.21 -12.84 -15.20
C ARG A 8 -5.87 -11.63 -14.34
N MET A 9 -6.10 -10.44 -14.88
CA MET A 9 -6.03 -9.19 -14.14
C MET A 9 -7.31 -9.02 -13.30
N LEU A 10 -7.19 -8.47 -12.11
CA LEU A 10 -8.27 -8.28 -11.14
C LEU A 10 -8.78 -6.84 -11.20
N THR A 11 -10.06 -6.67 -11.48
CA THR A 11 -10.79 -5.41 -11.30
C THR A 11 -11.20 -5.21 -9.84
N LYS A 12 -11.72 -4.03 -9.50
CA LYS A 12 -12.32 -3.78 -8.17
C LYS A 12 -13.42 -4.80 -7.83
N ASN A 13 -14.28 -5.15 -8.79
CA ASN A 13 -15.33 -6.13 -8.55
C ASN A 13 -14.76 -7.54 -8.35
N ASP A 14 -13.75 -7.95 -9.13
CA ASP A 14 -13.08 -9.23 -8.92
C ASP A 14 -12.48 -9.34 -7.52
N ILE A 15 -11.86 -8.26 -7.05
CA ILE A 15 -11.28 -8.18 -5.71
C ILE A 15 -12.38 -8.30 -4.65
N MET A 16 -13.44 -7.48 -4.73
CA MET A 16 -14.49 -7.46 -3.71
C MET A 16 -15.23 -8.79 -3.63
N ASP A 17 -15.57 -9.37 -4.78
CA ASP A 17 -16.17 -10.71 -4.82
C ASP A 17 -15.21 -11.76 -4.25
N GLY A 18 -13.91 -11.70 -4.61
CA GLY A 18 -12.90 -12.63 -4.10
C GLY A 18 -12.74 -12.56 -2.59
N LEU A 19 -12.74 -11.36 -2.01
CA LEU A 19 -12.67 -11.16 -0.56
C LEU A 19 -13.97 -11.58 0.14
N SER A 20 -15.14 -11.36 -0.49
CA SER A 20 -16.42 -11.84 0.03
C SER A 20 -16.49 -13.37 0.09
N GLU A 21 -16.02 -14.05 -0.95
CA GLU A 21 -15.94 -15.51 -0.98
C GLU A 21 -14.93 -16.04 0.04
N LEU A 22 -13.83 -15.30 0.24
CA LEU A 22 -12.81 -15.63 1.23
C LEU A 22 -13.34 -15.48 2.67
N ASP A 23 -14.15 -14.46 2.94
CA ASP A 23 -14.83 -14.26 4.23
C ASP A 23 -15.72 -15.45 4.60
N VAL A 24 -16.54 -15.92 3.65
CA VAL A 24 -17.38 -17.11 3.82
C VAL A 24 -16.53 -18.37 3.98
N ALA A 25 -15.47 -18.51 3.19
CA ALA A 25 -14.61 -19.68 3.24
C ALA A 25 -13.84 -19.78 4.57
N PHE A 26 -13.49 -18.66 5.21
CA PHE A 26 -12.89 -18.66 6.54
C PHE A 26 -13.87 -19.09 7.64
N GLU A 27 -15.17 -18.81 7.49
CA GLU A 27 -16.19 -19.34 8.41
C GLU A 27 -16.22 -20.88 8.41
N ALA A 28 -16.08 -21.48 7.23
CA ALA A 28 -16.12 -22.93 7.04
C ALA A 28 -14.81 -23.64 7.44
N ALA A 29 -13.74 -22.89 7.73
CA ALA A 29 -12.44 -23.45 8.11
C ALA A 29 -12.38 -23.65 9.64
N GLU A 30 -12.72 -24.86 10.12
CA GLU A 30 -12.78 -25.19 11.55
C GLU A 30 -11.53 -24.77 12.34
N LEU A 31 -10.35 -24.94 11.74
CA LEU A 31 -9.07 -24.60 12.38
C LEU A 31 -8.89 -23.09 12.61
N LEU A 32 -9.58 -22.24 11.84
CA LEU A 32 -9.46 -20.78 11.91
C LEU A 32 -10.55 -20.12 12.77
N MET A 33 -11.62 -20.85 13.13
CA MET A 33 -12.77 -20.28 13.85
C MET A 33 -12.42 -19.57 15.17
N SER A 34 -11.35 -20.01 15.84
CA SER A 34 -10.92 -19.40 17.12
C SER A 34 -10.08 -18.14 16.97
N VAL A 35 -9.65 -17.83 15.74
CA VAL A 35 -8.78 -16.70 15.41
C VAL A 35 -9.42 -15.74 14.40
N THR A 36 -10.69 -15.95 14.04
CA THR A 36 -11.46 -14.99 13.25
C THR A 36 -11.86 -13.77 14.10
N PRO A 37 -11.99 -12.57 13.48
CA PRO A 37 -11.73 -12.30 12.07
C PRO A 37 -10.24 -12.35 11.72
N ILE A 38 -9.92 -13.00 10.60
CA ILE A 38 -8.58 -12.99 10.02
C ILE A 38 -8.28 -11.58 9.54
N ARG A 39 -7.12 -11.06 9.90
CA ARG A 39 -6.73 -9.68 9.57
C ARG A 39 -5.54 -9.68 8.61
N PHE A 40 -5.70 -8.93 7.53
CA PHE A 40 -4.63 -8.65 6.59
C PHE A 40 -4.33 -7.16 6.54
N VAL A 41 -3.07 -6.83 6.26
CA VAL A 41 -2.62 -5.51 5.83
C VAL A 41 -2.19 -5.61 4.37
N THR A 42 -2.67 -4.74 3.50
CA THR A 42 -2.32 -4.72 2.07
C THR A 42 -1.84 -3.34 1.61
N ILE A 43 -1.02 -3.32 0.58
CA ILE A 43 -0.57 -2.08 -0.08
C ILE A 43 -0.57 -2.25 -1.61
N GLY A 44 -0.14 -1.22 -2.34
CA GLY A 44 0.13 -1.34 -3.77
C GLY A 44 -1.14 -1.47 -4.61
N GLY A 45 -1.17 -2.46 -5.50
CA GLY A 45 -2.20 -2.59 -6.53
C GLY A 45 -3.62 -2.71 -5.97
N MET A 46 -3.78 -3.40 -4.83
CA MET A 46 -5.05 -3.48 -4.11
C MET A 46 -5.58 -2.09 -3.71
N LEU A 47 -4.74 -1.24 -3.13
CA LEU A 47 -5.14 0.13 -2.75
C LEU A 47 -5.43 0.97 -3.98
N ALA A 48 -4.58 0.86 -5.02
CA ALA A 48 -4.72 1.63 -6.24
C ALA A 48 -6.04 1.33 -7.00
N VAL A 49 -6.51 0.08 -6.96
CA VAL A 49 -7.76 -0.34 -7.61
C VAL A 49 -8.97 -0.13 -6.71
N SER A 50 -8.90 -0.54 -5.45
CA SER A 50 -10.08 -0.63 -4.58
C SER A 50 -10.36 0.65 -3.80
N LEU A 51 -9.32 1.28 -3.27
CA LEU A 51 -9.41 2.45 -2.39
C LEU A 51 -9.28 3.74 -3.18
N PHE A 52 -8.15 3.94 -3.87
CA PHE A 52 -7.83 5.18 -4.56
C PHE A 52 -8.46 5.28 -5.96
N GLN A 53 -8.72 4.13 -6.58
CA GLN A 53 -9.31 4.03 -7.92
C GLN A 53 -8.50 4.80 -8.98
N ASN A 54 -7.19 4.95 -8.80
CA ASN A 54 -6.26 5.50 -9.80
C ASN A 54 -5.82 4.44 -10.83
N ARG A 55 -6.22 3.17 -10.64
CA ARG A 55 -6.04 2.07 -11.60
C ARG A 55 -7.34 1.30 -11.80
N MET A 56 -7.50 0.75 -13.00
CA MET A 56 -8.63 -0.14 -13.32
C MET A 56 -8.42 -1.58 -12.86
N VAL A 57 -7.16 -2.04 -12.85
CA VAL A 57 -6.82 -3.45 -12.57
C VAL A 57 -5.47 -3.60 -11.84
N THR A 58 -5.30 -4.74 -11.16
CA THR A 58 -4.04 -5.22 -10.58
C THR A 58 -3.83 -6.70 -10.93
N LYS A 59 -2.60 -7.21 -10.81
CA LYS A 59 -2.31 -8.64 -11.08
C LYS A 59 -2.73 -9.52 -9.89
N ASP A 60 -2.46 -9.04 -8.69
CA ASP A 60 -2.54 -9.76 -7.43
C ASP A 60 -2.73 -8.78 -6.25
N ILE A 61 -2.97 -9.35 -5.06
CA ILE A 61 -3.10 -8.69 -3.76
C ILE A 61 -1.94 -9.19 -2.88
N ASP A 62 -0.94 -8.32 -2.68
CA ASP A 62 0.10 -8.58 -1.69
C ASP A 62 -0.44 -8.26 -0.29
N PHE A 63 -0.25 -9.18 0.66
CA PHE A 63 -0.68 -8.99 2.04
C PHE A 63 0.41 -9.32 3.07
N LEU A 64 0.26 -8.70 4.24
CA LEU A 64 0.88 -9.10 5.49
C LEU A 64 -0.22 -9.66 6.40
N LEU A 65 -0.12 -10.93 6.76
CA LEU A 65 -1.02 -11.57 7.72
C LEU A 65 -0.69 -11.09 9.13
N ASP A 66 -1.72 -11.06 9.99
CA ASP A 66 -1.54 -10.83 11.43
C ASP A 66 -0.37 -11.67 11.95
N PRO A 67 0.71 -11.04 12.44
CA PRO A 67 1.91 -11.78 12.83
C PRO A 67 1.69 -12.82 13.94
N ASN A 68 0.61 -12.70 14.73
CA ASN A 68 0.27 -13.74 15.71
C ASN A 68 -0.33 -14.99 15.05
N ILE A 69 -1.06 -14.82 13.95
CA ILE A 69 -1.59 -15.92 13.14
C ILE A 69 -0.47 -16.51 12.26
N ASP A 70 0.34 -15.65 11.64
CA ASP A 70 1.48 -16.07 10.79
C ASP A 70 2.54 -16.87 11.56
N ALA A 71 2.69 -16.61 12.87
CA ALA A 71 3.61 -17.35 13.74
C ALA A 71 3.19 -18.80 14.03
N VAL A 72 1.91 -19.15 13.84
CA VAL A 72 1.40 -20.52 14.02
C VAL A 72 1.29 -21.17 12.64
N VAL A 73 2.18 -22.11 12.36
CA VAL A 73 2.33 -22.73 11.02
C VAL A 73 1.03 -23.33 10.53
N GLU A 74 0.28 -24.01 11.39
CA GLU A 74 -0.99 -24.64 11.07
C GLU A 74 -2.05 -23.62 10.65
N TYR A 75 -2.13 -22.47 11.33
CA TYR A 75 -3.05 -21.40 10.97
C TYR A 75 -2.63 -20.74 9.67
N ARG A 76 -1.33 -20.46 9.50
CA ARG A 76 -0.79 -19.87 8.28
C ARG A 76 -1.07 -20.75 7.06
N ASP A 77 -0.77 -22.04 7.16
CA ASP A 77 -0.94 -22.98 6.05
C ASP A 77 -2.43 -23.15 5.70
N GLU A 78 -3.30 -23.15 6.70
CA GLU A 78 -4.75 -23.18 6.49
C GLU A 78 -5.26 -21.90 5.81
N VAL A 79 -4.79 -20.72 6.24
CA VAL A 79 -5.13 -19.44 5.59
C VAL A 79 -4.75 -19.48 4.10
N LEU A 80 -3.52 -19.90 3.78
CA LEU A 80 -3.05 -19.99 2.39
C LEU A 80 -3.83 -21.05 1.59
N ARG A 81 -4.18 -22.18 2.21
CA ARG A 81 -5.00 -23.23 1.58
C ARG A 81 -6.39 -22.71 1.21
N VAL A 82 -7.03 -21.95 2.10
CA VAL A 82 -8.35 -21.34 1.85
C VAL A 82 -8.26 -20.31 0.72
N ILE A 83 -7.26 -19.42 0.72
CA ILE A 83 -7.00 -18.45 -0.36
C ILE A 83 -6.85 -19.14 -1.73
N GLN A 84 -6.11 -20.25 -1.79
CA GLN A 84 -5.97 -21.04 -3.02
C GLN A 84 -7.28 -21.74 -3.42
N GLY A 85 -8.12 -22.12 -2.46
CA GLY A 85 -9.45 -22.65 -2.70
C GLY A 85 -10.33 -21.65 -3.45
N VAL A 86 -10.38 -20.41 -2.96
CA VAL A 86 -11.11 -19.31 -3.61
C VAL A 86 -10.55 -19.01 -4.99
N ALA A 87 -9.22 -19.03 -5.16
CA ALA A 87 -8.58 -18.85 -6.46
C ALA A 87 -9.11 -19.83 -7.51
N ARG A 88 -9.16 -21.13 -7.15
CA ARG A 88 -9.67 -22.20 -8.02
C ARG A 88 -11.14 -22.02 -8.35
N MET A 89 -11.95 -21.70 -7.34
CA MET A 89 -13.39 -21.49 -7.51
C MET A 89 -13.71 -20.33 -8.46
N ARG A 90 -12.96 -19.22 -8.35
CA ARG A 90 -13.19 -18.00 -9.14
C ARG A 90 -12.44 -17.99 -10.48
N GLY A 91 -11.56 -18.96 -10.72
CA GLY A 91 -10.67 -18.96 -11.88
C GLY A 91 -9.69 -17.79 -11.87
N PHE A 92 -9.21 -17.40 -10.68
CA PHE A 92 -8.11 -16.45 -10.53
C PHE A 92 -6.76 -17.15 -10.67
N ASN A 93 -5.69 -16.35 -10.78
CA ASN A 93 -4.33 -16.88 -10.74
C ASN A 93 -4.08 -17.51 -9.36
N SER A 94 -3.21 -18.51 -9.29
CA SER A 94 -2.90 -19.18 -8.01
C SER A 94 -2.26 -18.24 -6.99
N ASP A 95 -1.63 -17.16 -7.46
CA ASP A 95 -0.96 -16.11 -6.71
C ASP A 95 -1.81 -14.82 -6.60
N TRP A 96 -3.12 -14.87 -6.89
CA TRP A 96 -4.02 -13.70 -6.86
C TRP A 96 -4.00 -12.95 -5.53
N MET A 97 -3.69 -13.65 -4.44
CA MET A 97 -3.48 -13.08 -3.12
C MET A 97 -2.33 -13.85 -2.46
N ASN A 98 -1.27 -13.16 -2.06
CA ASN A 98 -0.01 -13.79 -1.62
C ASN A 98 0.66 -12.98 -0.49
N ASP A 99 1.54 -13.63 0.27
CA ASP A 99 2.22 -13.04 1.42
C ASP A 99 3.57 -12.36 1.08
N GLU A 100 3.80 -12.00 -0.19
CA GLU A 100 5.07 -11.43 -0.66
C GLU A 100 5.36 -10.04 -0.09
N LEU A 101 4.37 -9.36 0.50
CA LEU A 101 4.60 -8.10 1.19
C LEU A 101 5.68 -8.23 2.27
N LYS A 102 5.74 -9.38 2.95
CA LYS A 102 6.72 -9.66 4.02
C LYS A 102 8.18 -9.69 3.54
N ILE A 103 8.42 -9.86 2.23
CA ILE A 103 9.77 -9.85 1.63
C ILE A 103 10.39 -8.45 1.74
N PHE A 104 9.56 -7.42 1.77
CA PHE A 104 9.98 -6.02 1.79
C PHE A 104 10.03 -5.43 3.19
N ILE A 105 9.79 -6.24 4.22
CA ILE A 105 9.71 -5.80 5.62
C ILE A 105 10.62 -6.70 6.45
N GLN A 106 11.56 -6.08 7.17
CA GLN A 106 12.37 -6.80 8.16
C GLN A 106 11.48 -7.53 9.15
N SER A 107 11.80 -8.78 9.49
CA SER A 107 10.97 -9.61 10.38
C SER A 107 10.65 -8.92 11.71
N SER A 108 11.61 -8.16 12.27
CA SER A 108 11.44 -7.37 13.50
C SER A 108 10.39 -6.26 13.39
N ASN A 109 10.13 -5.74 12.18
CA ASN A 109 9.27 -4.58 11.97
C ASN A 109 7.85 -4.97 11.53
N ARG A 110 7.62 -6.23 11.16
CA ARG A 110 6.30 -6.71 10.67
C ARG A 110 5.18 -6.47 11.67
N LEU A 111 5.40 -6.78 12.95
CA LEU A 111 4.40 -6.55 14.00
C LEU A 111 4.10 -5.07 14.17
N ASN A 112 5.13 -4.22 14.18
CA ASN A 112 4.94 -2.78 14.33
C ASN A 112 4.15 -2.20 13.15
N LEU A 113 4.60 -2.47 11.91
CA LEU A 113 3.90 -2.03 10.70
C LEU A 113 2.45 -2.51 10.68
N PHE A 114 2.20 -3.77 11.07
CA PHE A 114 0.85 -4.32 11.12
C PHE A 114 -0.03 -3.55 12.12
N LEU A 115 0.43 -3.39 13.36
CA LEU A 115 -0.32 -2.70 14.41
C LEU A 115 -0.59 -1.23 14.06
N GLN A 116 0.41 -0.52 13.53
CA GLN A 116 0.22 0.87 13.12
C GLN A 116 -0.68 1.01 11.89
N SER A 117 -0.72 0.01 11.00
CA SER A 117 -1.68 -0.01 9.88
C SER A 117 -3.11 -0.23 10.37
N VAL A 118 -3.30 -1.07 11.40
CA VAL A 118 -4.58 -1.23 12.08
C VAL A 118 -4.96 0.06 12.81
N GLU A 119 -4.02 0.72 13.49
CA GLU A 119 -4.23 2.01 14.18
C GLU A 119 -4.60 3.14 13.20
N GLN A 120 -3.99 3.16 12.00
CA GLN A 120 -4.37 4.07 10.91
C GLN A 120 -5.85 3.92 10.53
N GLY A 121 -6.46 2.74 10.75
CA GLY A 121 -7.91 2.55 10.70
C GLY A 121 -8.53 2.57 9.30
N ILE A 122 -7.73 2.62 8.23
CA ILE A 122 -8.23 2.60 6.85
C ILE A 122 -8.56 1.16 6.47
N ILE A 123 -9.84 0.81 6.52
CA ILE A 123 -10.36 -0.50 6.12
C ILE A 123 -10.68 -0.48 4.61
N VAL A 124 -10.13 -1.44 3.87
CA VAL A 124 -10.43 -1.61 2.43
C VAL A 124 -11.46 -2.72 2.16
N TYR A 125 -11.63 -3.63 3.10
CA TYR A 125 -12.68 -4.65 3.09
C TYR A 125 -12.99 -5.08 4.53
N GLN A 126 -14.27 -5.30 4.83
CA GLN A 126 -14.73 -5.81 6.12
C GLN A 126 -15.93 -6.74 5.92
N GLY A 127 -15.71 -8.01 6.24
CA GLY A 127 -16.75 -9.02 6.41
C GLY A 127 -16.84 -9.50 7.86
N GLN A 128 -17.48 -10.64 8.07
CA GLN A 128 -17.69 -11.20 9.40
C GLN A 128 -16.45 -11.95 9.93
N ASN A 129 -15.68 -12.55 9.03
CA ASN A 129 -14.54 -13.42 9.33
C ASN A 129 -13.21 -12.90 8.75
N LEU A 130 -13.26 -11.81 7.99
CA LEU A 130 -12.12 -11.20 7.31
C LEU A 130 -12.16 -9.68 7.40
N ILE A 131 -11.05 -9.08 7.80
CA ILE A 131 -10.82 -7.64 7.72
C ILE A 131 -9.51 -7.39 6.97
N VAL A 132 -9.56 -6.52 5.97
CA VAL A 132 -8.37 -6.08 5.23
C VAL A 132 -8.17 -4.58 5.48
N TYR A 133 -7.03 -4.25 6.07
CA TYR A 133 -6.58 -2.89 6.31
C TYR A 133 -5.65 -2.43 5.19
N ALA A 134 -5.72 -1.15 4.83
CA ALA A 134 -4.63 -0.52 4.12
C ALA A 134 -3.41 -0.44 5.03
N GLY A 135 -2.25 -0.80 4.49
CA GLY A 135 -0.99 -0.56 5.16
C GLY A 135 -0.77 0.93 5.40
N ARG A 136 0.11 1.23 6.36
CA ARG A 136 0.66 2.57 6.57
C ARG A 136 0.98 3.25 5.23
N LEU A 137 0.31 4.37 4.96
CA LEU A 137 0.37 5.00 3.64
C LEU A 137 1.75 5.58 3.35
N ASP A 138 2.47 6.01 4.38
CA ASP A 138 3.84 6.49 4.27
C ASP A 138 4.82 5.37 3.93
N PHE A 139 4.66 4.17 4.50
CA PHE A 139 5.39 2.98 4.04
C PHE A 139 5.07 2.63 2.58
N ALA A 140 3.79 2.69 2.19
CA ALA A 140 3.40 2.47 0.80
C ALA A 140 4.03 3.52 -0.14
N LEU A 141 4.09 4.79 0.28
CA LEU A 141 4.72 5.88 -0.47
C LEU A 141 6.23 5.66 -0.61
N GLU A 142 6.92 5.35 0.48
CA GLU A 142 8.36 5.05 0.48
C GLU A 142 8.70 4.00 -0.58
N ARG A 143 7.97 2.88 -0.59
CA ARG A 143 8.19 1.79 -1.55
C ARG A 143 7.98 2.22 -2.99
N LYS A 144 7.01 3.10 -3.25
CA LYS A 144 6.77 3.62 -4.61
C LYS A 144 7.87 4.55 -5.05
N LEU A 145 8.32 5.45 -4.18
CA LEU A 145 9.41 6.37 -4.50
C LEU A 145 10.72 5.62 -4.77
N ARG A 146 11.07 4.62 -3.95
CA ARG A 146 12.25 3.76 -4.22
C ARG A 146 12.17 3.05 -5.57
N ARG A 147 10.98 2.58 -5.98
CA ARG A 147 10.76 1.98 -7.30
C ARG A 147 10.80 2.97 -8.46
N VAL A 148 10.41 4.23 -8.25
CA VAL A 148 10.55 5.29 -9.26
C VAL A 148 12.03 5.59 -9.56
N ASP A 149 12.90 5.43 -8.57
CA ASP A 149 14.37 5.55 -8.71
C ASP A 149 15.01 4.30 -9.36
N GLU A 150 14.42 3.12 -9.18
CA GLU A 150 14.90 1.88 -9.79
C GLU A 150 14.81 1.94 -11.33
N ARG A 151 15.96 1.97 -12.00
CA ARG A 151 16.06 1.89 -13.47
C ARG A 151 15.81 0.46 -14.01
N SER A 152 14.75 -0.21 -13.56
CA SER A 152 14.42 -1.55 -14.05
C SER A 152 13.51 -1.48 -15.28
N SER A 153 13.80 -2.29 -16.31
CA SER A 153 13.04 -2.34 -17.57
C SER A 153 11.72 -3.11 -17.47
N ASN A 154 11.46 -3.80 -16.35
CA ASN A 154 10.39 -4.80 -16.25
C ASN A 154 9.09 -4.25 -15.65
N ARG A 155 9.05 -2.98 -15.22
CA ARG A 155 7.88 -2.36 -14.61
C ARG A 155 7.75 -0.91 -15.09
N SER A 156 6.53 -0.47 -15.37
CA SER A 156 6.29 0.90 -15.84
C SER A 156 6.54 1.90 -14.70
N ARG A 157 7.60 2.69 -14.84
CA ARG A 157 7.89 3.84 -13.96
C ARG A 157 6.71 4.80 -13.86
N GLU A 158 5.91 4.94 -14.92
CA GLU A 158 4.72 5.79 -14.94
C GLU A 158 3.64 5.29 -13.98
N LEU A 159 3.46 3.98 -13.88
CA LEU A 159 2.52 3.37 -12.95
C LEU A 159 2.92 3.61 -11.49
N ASP A 160 4.22 3.46 -11.16
CA ASP A 160 4.69 3.72 -9.80
C ASP A 160 4.71 5.24 -9.47
N LEU A 161 4.96 6.10 -10.46
CA LEU A 161 4.83 7.55 -10.31
C LEU A 161 3.38 7.99 -10.03
N SER A 162 2.41 7.47 -10.79
CA SER A 162 0.98 7.73 -10.58
C SER A 162 0.50 7.29 -9.19
N ASP A 163 0.94 6.11 -8.73
CA ASP A 163 0.63 5.65 -7.37
C ASP A 163 1.27 6.54 -6.31
N ALA A 164 2.52 6.97 -6.50
CA ALA A 164 3.19 7.87 -5.57
C ALA A 164 2.45 9.20 -5.44
N VAL A 165 2.03 9.80 -6.57
CA VAL A 165 1.23 11.04 -6.58
C VAL A 165 -0.10 10.86 -5.84
N THR A 166 -0.76 9.73 -6.06
CA THR A 166 -2.01 9.39 -5.39
C THR A 166 -1.81 9.23 -3.88
N LEU A 167 -0.75 8.54 -3.46
CA LEU A 167 -0.42 8.39 -2.03
C LEU A 167 -0.10 9.73 -1.36
N VAL A 168 0.66 10.61 -2.02
CA VAL A 168 0.89 11.98 -1.54
C VAL A 168 -0.44 12.71 -1.35
N HIS A 169 -1.37 12.58 -2.29
CA HIS A 169 -2.67 13.25 -2.22
C HIS A 169 -3.47 12.79 -1.00
N TYR A 170 -3.49 11.48 -0.74
CA TYR A 170 -4.18 10.89 0.40
C TYR A 170 -3.51 11.20 1.75
N ILE A 171 -2.18 11.14 1.83
CA ILE A 171 -1.45 11.40 3.08
C ILE A 171 -1.61 12.86 3.50
N LYS A 172 -1.55 13.82 2.55
CA LYS A 172 -1.73 15.23 2.89
C LYS A 172 -3.19 15.56 3.22
N GLY A 173 -4.15 14.84 2.62
CA GLY A 173 -5.58 15.18 2.69
C GLY A 173 -5.87 16.59 2.16
N ASP A 174 -6.68 17.34 2.90
CA ASP A 174 -6.96 18.76 2.66
C ASP A 174 -5.93 19.70 3.30
N GLY A 175 -4.90 19.12 3.92
CA GLY A 175 -3.84 19.87 4.61
C GLY A 175 -2.79 20.47 3.68
N HIS A 176 -1.74 20.98 4.29
CA HIS A 176 -0.58 21.50 3.60
C HIS A 176 0.18 20.40 2.83
N PRO A 177 0.99 20.77 1.82
CA PRO A 177 1.86 19.80 1.14
C PRO A 177 2.78 19.05 2.12
N LEU A 178 3.23 17.86 1.75
CA LEU A 178 4.22 17.13 2.55
C LEU A 178 5.57 17.84 2.48
N SER A 179 6.32 17.86 3.58
CA SER A 179 7.68 18.41 3.55
C SER A 179 8.63 17.47 2.79
N TRP A 180 9.55 18.04 2.01
CA TRP A 180 10.61 17.29 1.33
C TRP A 180 11.39 16.41 2.30
N LYS A 181 11.75 16.98 3.46
CA LYS A 181 12.50 16.30 4.50
C LYS A 181 11.74 15.10 5.09
N TYR A 182 10.43 15.22 5.27
CA TYR A 182 9.58 14.10 5.70
C TYR A 182 9.63 12.96 4.69
N VAL A 183 9.39 13.26 3.41
CA VAL A 183 9.37 12.26 2.33
C VAL A 183 10.75 11.62 2.14
N GLN A 184 11.83 12.41 2.19
CA GLN A 184 13.21 11.91 2.09
C GLN A 184 13.60 11.00 3.26
N GLY A 185 13.02 11.24 4.44
CA GLY A 185 13.30 10.52 5.68
C GLY A 185 12.50 9.23 5.88
N LEU A 186 11.61 8.86 4.95
CA LEU A 186 10.87 7.61 5.03
C LEU A 186 11.82 6.40 4.94
N ASP A 187 11.78 5.54 5.95
CA ASP A 187 12.66 4.37 6.10
C ASP A 187 12.06 3.35 7.08
N GLU A 188 10.97 2.68 6.68
CA GLU A 188 10.26 1.73 7.55
C GLU A 188 11.14 0.56 8.02
N ASN A 189 12.18 0.21 7.25
CA ASN A 189 13.13 -0.85 7.62
C ASN A 189 14.36 -0.34 8.39
N GLY A 190 14.48 0.96 8.64
CA GLY A 190 15.62 1.53 9.37
C GLY A 190 16.97 1.24 8.72
N LEU A 191 17.04 1.16 7.39
CA LEU A 191 18.28 0.87 6.65
C LEU A 191 19.24 2.07 6.61
N GLY A 192 18.79 3.26 7.04
CA GLY A 192 19.54 4.50 6.96
C GLY A 192 19.68 5.04 5.54
N VAL A 193 18.94 4.47 4.57
CA VAL A 193 19.00 4.86 3.16
C VAL A 193 17.84 5.78 2.86
N LYS A 194 18.15 7.05 2.65
CA LYS A 194 17.17 8.08 2.25
C LYS A 194 16.49 7.71 0.93
N VAL A 195 15.24 8.15 0.77
CA VAL A 195 14.57 8.17 -0.53
C VAL A 195 15.29 9.15 -1.45
N GLY A 196 15.48 8.79 -2.72
CA GLY A 196 16.24 9.61 -3.67
C GLY A 196 15.51 10.87 -4.10
N ASP A 197 16.25 11.98 -4.19
CA ASP A 197 15.70 13.28 -4.57
C ASP A 197 15.06 13.28 -5.97
N ALA A 198 15.55 12.44 -6.88
CA ALA A 198 15.01 12.34 -8.24
C ALA A 198 13.58 11.78 -8.26
N ALA A 199 13.28 10.74 -7.49
CA ALA A 199 11.91 10.24 -7.33
C ALA A 199 10.99 11.28 -6.68
N ILE A 200 11.45 11.91 -5.59
CA ILE A 200 10.67 12.95 -4.89
C ILE A 200 10.35 14.11 -5.83
N GLN A 201 11.35 14.59 -6.59
CA GLN A 201 11.18 15.65 -7.57
C GLN A 201 10.18 15.25 -8.67
N ALA A 202 10.32 14.05 -9.22
CA ALA A 202 9.41 13.55 -10.26
C ALA A 202 7.97 13.48 -9.75
N THR A 203 7.76 12.98 -8.52
CA THR A 203 6.44 12.93 -7.89
C THR A 203 5.89 14.33 -7.62
N ALA A 204 6.70 15.28 -7.14
CA ALA A 204 6.27 16.65 -6.90
C ALA A 204 5.82 17.37 -8.19
N ILE A 205 6.58 17.23 -9.27
CA ILE A 205 6.25 17.79 -10.59
C ILE A 205 4.95 17.18 -11.13
N GLU A 206 4.85 15.86 -11.08
CA GLU A 206 3.67 15.14 -11.57
C GLU A 206 2.42 15.49 -10.75
N TYR A 207 2.58 15.67 -9.43
CA TYR A 207 1.49 16.08 -8.56
C TYR A 207 0.91 17.43 -8.99
N VAL A 208 1.76 18.43 -9.29
CA VAL A 208 1.32 19.74 -9.81
C VAL A 208 0.60 19.56 -11.15
N ARG A 209 1.11 18.70 -12.04
CA ARG A 209 0.46 18.40 -13.32
C ARG A 209 -0.95 17.83 -13.17
N VAL A 210 -1.15 16.95 -12.19
CA VAL A 210 -2.43 16.23 -11.98
C VAL A 210 -3.44 17.07 -11.20
N TYR A 211 -3.00 17.78 -10.17
CA TYR A 211 -3.90 18.47 -9.22
C TYR A 211 -3.86 19.99 -9.29
N SER A 212 -2.95 20.59 -10.05
CA SER A 212 -2.75 22.06 -10.12
C SER A 212 -2.47 22.72 -8.77
N THR A 213 -1.95 21.95 -7.80
CA THR A 213 -1.51 22.38 -6.46
C THR A 213 -0.22 21.65 -6.12
N GLN A 214 0.54 22.13 -5.14
CA GLN A 214 1.72 21.40 -4.63
C GLN A 214 1.31 20.24 -3.72
N GLY A 215 2.03 19.12 -3.84
CA GLY A 215 1.87 17.95 -2.98
C GLY A 215 3.09 17.69 -2.09
N ILE A 216 4.28 18.09 -2.55
CA ILE A 216 5.54 18.01 -1.81
C ILE A 216 6.27 19.34 -2.00
N VAL A 217 6.80 19.92 -0.93
CA VAL A 217 7.53 21.21 -0.95
C VAL A 217 8.70 21.21 0.03
N ASP A 218 9.68 22.05 -0.23
CA ASP A 218 10.64 22.45 0.80
C ASP A 218 9.96 23.34 1.84
N MET A 219 10.18 23.04 3.11
CA MET A 219 9.67 23.82 4.24
C MET A 219 10.84 24.40 5.03
N VAL A 220 10.67 25.65 5.46
CA VAL A 220 11.63 26.37 6.30
C VAL A 220 10.96 26.83 7.58
N TRP A 221 11.71 26.79 8.68
CA TRP A 221 11.25 27.33 9.97
C TRP A 221 11.33 28.86 9.93
N ASP A 222 10.27 29.53 10.33
CA ASP A 222 10.23 30.98 10.49
C ASP A 222 10.28 31.33 11.98
N GLU A 223 11.41 31.88 12.43
CA GLU A 223 11.62 32.28 13.82
C GLU A 223 10.69 33.40 14.29
N THR A 224 10.19 34.24 13.38
CA THR A 224 9.27 35.33 13.75
C THR A 224 7.88 34.78 14.03
N TYR A 225 7.46 33.79 13.23
CA TYR A 225 6.16 33.13 13.35
C TYR A 225 6.17 31.92 14.29
N GLN A 226 7.35 31.40 14.65
CA GLN A 226 7.53 30.15 15.39
C GLN A 226 6.78 28.99 14.73
N GLY A 227 6.93 28.85 13.41
CA GLY A 227 6.24 27.82 12.63
C GLY A 227 6.90 27.55 11.28
N TRP A 228 6.49 26.45 10.64
CA TRP A 228 6.96 26.11 9.30
C TRP A 228 6.21 26.91 8.23
N LYS A 229 6.92 27.25 7.16
CA LYS A 229 6.37 27.88 5.96
C LYS A 229 6.98 27.30 4.70
N TYR A 230 6.28 27.47 3.57
CA TYR A 230 6.74 27.05 2.25
C TYR A 230 6.33 28.10 1.20
N THR A 231 6.91 28.01 0.00
CA THR A 231 6.55 28.91 -1.10
C THR A 231 5.51 28.24 -2.01
N ASN A 232 4.39 28.90 -2.27
CA ASN A 232 3.36 28.41 -3.20
C ASN A 232 3.82 28.49 -4.68
N LEU A 233 2.95 28.09 -5.61
CA LEU A 233 3.24 28.13 -7.05
C LEU A 233 3.44 29.56 -7.58
N GLU A 234 2.85 30.55 -6.91
CA GLU A 234 2.92 31.97 -7.23
C GLU A 234 4.17 32.66 -6.64
N GLY A 235 4.97 31.95 -5.83
CA GLY A 235 6.16 32.53 -5.19
C GLY A 235 5.89 33.17 -3.82
N GLU A 236 4.70 33.01 -3.25
CA GLU A 236 4.29 33.60 -1.97
C GLU A 236 4.53 32.63 -0.81
N TRP A 237 4.85 33.19 0.37
CA TRP A 237 5.04 32.40 1.58
C TRP A 237 3.71 31.98 2.21
N MET A 238 3.49 30.68 2.29
CA MET A 238 2.36 30.04 2.94
C MET A 238 2.79 29.44 4.28
N ARG A 239 1.89 29.50 5.26
CA ARG A 239 2.10 28.90 6.59
C ARG A 239 1.54 27.49 6.61
N VAL A 240 2.18 26.65 7.40
CA VAL A 240 1.78 25.28 7.72
C VAL A 240 0.86 25.28 8.94
#